data_AF-A0A1U7X997-F1
#
_entry.id   AF-A0A1U7X997-F1
#
_cell.length_a   1.000
_cell.length_b   1.000
_cell.length_c   1.000
_cell.angle_alpha   90.00
_cell.angle_beta   90.00
_cell.angle_gamma   90.00
#
_symmetry.space_group_name_H-M   'P 1'
#
loop_
_entity.id
_entity.type
_entity.pdbx_description
1 polymer ?
#
loop_
_entity_poly.entity_id
_entity_poly.type
_entity_poly.pdbx_seq_one_letter_code
_entity_poly.pdbx_strand_id
1 'polypeptide(L)'
;MTCNPSWPEIEEHLLVIAEVQNQPDLVSRVFRAKVEEMKTDILKRNIFGRVAAFMYTIEFQKCGLPHAHFLIILNNKYKLLTPEAYDKIICAELPDRDTNDYLYTLVTKHMMHGPCGNLNPKCPYIEKKGYCKFEYPKEFADHTSKGKDGYPIYQRRNTGKVVTTRGQLLDNSWVVPYNPYLLSKFNYHNEIKQYQSARWVSPPEATWRLFGVPISEIIPTVYHLQIAPNLNKKQIRHMTLNNINDILHSMGHDISEFILVPERISASSAAKEAQDSYFERNIILREEDLLLEAKLNNEQREAYNIILDRIFKNKPGAFFIDGPGGTGKTFLYRAIPTAIR
;
A
#
# COMPACT_ATOMS: atom_id res chain seq x y z
N MET A 1 -1.18 -5.07 7.13
CA MET A 1 -2.53 -5.66 7.18
C MET A 1 -3.21 -5.39 5.85
N THR A 2 -3.69 -6.41 5.15
CA THR A 2 -4.46 -6.24 3.90
C THR A 2 -5.95 -6.41 4.20
N CYS A 3 -6.80 -5.59 3.59
CA CYS A 3 -8.24 -5.78 3.70
C CYS A 3 -8.66 -7.15 3.13
N ASN A 4 -9.44 -7.91 3.89
CA ASN A 4 -10.07 -9.13 3.39
C ASN A 4 -11.52 -8.82 3.00
N PRO A 5 -11.90 -8.91 1.71
CA PRO A 5 -13.27 -8.66 1.28
C PRO A 5 -14.26 -9.69 1.83
N SER A 6 -13.79 -10.87 2.25
CA SER A 6 -14.60 -11.94 2.86
C SER A 6 -14.72 -11.83 4.38
N TRP A 7 -14.54 -10.63 4.95
CA TRP A 7 -14.82 -10.43 6.36
C TRP A 7 -16.33 -10.49 6.60
N PRO A 8 -16.81 -11.21 7.64
CA PRO A 8 -18.24 -11.32 7.92
C PRO A 8 -18.93 -9.96 8.05
N GLU A 9 -18.25 -8.95 8.58
CA GLU A 9 -18.82 -7.60 8.74
C GLU A 9 -18.99 -6.85 7.41
N ILE A 10 -18.30 -7.29 6.36
CA ILE A 10 -18.52 -6.83 4.99
C ILE A 10 -19.64 -7.66 4.36
N GLU A 11 -19.58 -8.99 4.46
CA GLU A 11 -20.57 -9.90 3.85
C GLU A 11 -21.99 -9.74 4.43
N GLU A 12 -22.13 -9.54 5.75
CA GLU A 12 -23.42 -9.31 6.42
C GLU A 12 -24.09 -7.99 5.99
N HIS A 13 -23.30 -7.01 5.54
CA HIS A 13 -23.76 -5.66 5.20
C HIS A 13 -23.73 -5.34 3.71
N LEU A 14 -23.27 -6.29 2.90
CA LEU A 14 -23.37 -6.25 1.45
C LEU A 14 -24.82 -6.48 1.02
N LEU A 15 -25.29 -5.64 0.11
CA LEU A 15 -26.56 -5.90 -0.57
C LEU A 15 -26.38 -7.15 -1.44
N VAL A 16 -27.42 -7.99 -1.53
CA VAL A 16 -27.41 -9.31 -2.22
C VAL A 16 -26.90 -9.25 -3.67
N ILE A 17 -26.93 -8.08 -4.31
CA ILE A 17 -26.52 -7.83 -5.70
C ILE A 17 -25.25 -6.98 -5.84
N ALA A 18 -24.64 -6.53 -4.74
CA ALA A 18 -23.49 -5.63 -4.77
C ALA A 18 -22.17 -6.41 -4.61
N GLU A 19 -21.17 -6.05 -5.40
CA GLU A 19 -19.79 -6.51 -5.20
C GLU A 19 -19.11 -5.64 -4.13
N VAL A 20 -18.21 -6.23 -3.34
CA VAL A 20 -17.46 -5.55 -2.25
C VAL A 20 -16.76 -4.27 -2.75
N GLN A 21 -16.16 -4.33 -3.94
CA GLN A 21 -15.49 -3.20 -4.58
C GLN A 21 -16.41 -2.01 -4.87
N ASN A 22 -17.73 -2.23 -4.93
CA ASN A 22 -18.73 -1.21 -5.20
C ASN A 22 -19.29 -0.58 -3.91
N GLN A 23 -18.81 -1.01 -2.72
CA GLN A 23 -19.12 -0.43 -1.41
C GLN A 23 -17.86 -0.02 -0.62
N PRO A 24 -17.04 0.90 -1.15
CA PRO A 24 -15.77 1.28 -0.54
C PRO A 24 -15.92 1.99 0.81
N ASP A 25 -17.10 2.56 1.10
CA ASP A 25 -17.42 3.14 2.40
C ASP A 25 -17.52 2.05 3.48
N LEU A 26 -18.23 0.94 3.21
CA LEU A 26 -18.32 -0.21 4.09
C LEU A 26 -16.94 -0.82 4.32
N VAL A 27 -16.21 -1.07 3.23
CA VAL A 27 -14.84 -1.63 3.26
C VAL A 27 -13.91 -0.76 4.09
N SER A 28 -13.91 0.56 3.87
CA SER A 28 -13.03 1.50 4.58
C SER A 28 -13.38 1.59 6.07
N ARG A 29 -14.67 1.58 6.42
CA ARG A 29 -15.13 1.60 7.82
C ARG A 29 -14.71 0.32 8.55
N VAL A 30 -14.95 -0.83 7.93
CA VAL A 30 -14.57 -2.12 8.50
C VAL A 30 -13.06 -2.19 8.68
N PHE A 31 -12.30 -1.82 7.63
CA PHE A 31 -10.85 -1.81 7.68
C PHE A 31 -10.30 -0.88 8.77
N ARG A 32 -10.87 0.32 8.93
CA ARG A 32 -10.48 1.24 10.00
C ARG A 32 -10.71 0.65 11.38
N ALA A 33 -11.86 0.02 11.62
CA ALA A 33 -12.13 -0.61 12.91
C ALA A 33 -11.08 -1.70 13.23
N LYS A 34 -10.69 -2.49 12.22
CA LYS A 34 -9.62 -3.48 12.35
C LYS A 34 -8.26 -2.84 12.63
N VAL A 35 -7.94 -1.70 11.98
CA VAL A 35 -6.71 -0.93 12.23
C VAL A 35 -6.67 -0.44 13.68
N GLU A 36 -7.76 0.10 14.21
CA GLU A 36 -7.82 0.60 15.59
C GLU A 36 -7.74 -0.53 16.63
N GLU A 37 -8.32 -1.69 16.35
CA GLU A 37 -8.15 -2.87 17.19
C GLU A 37 -6.71 -3.39 17.16
N MET A 38 -6.06 -3.39 15.97
CA MET A 38 -4.65 -3.74 15.83
C MET A 38 -3.76 -2.76 16.62
N LYS A 39 -4.05 -1.46 16.58
CA LYS A 39 -3.37 -0.45 17.41
C LYS A 39 -3.56 -0.74 18.90
N THR A 40 -4.77 -1.11 19.31
CA THR A 40 -5.06 -1.48 20.70
C THR A 40 -4.26 -2.71 21.14
N ASP A 41 -4.19 -3.76 20.31
CA ASP A 41 -3.37 -4.94 20.59
C ASP A 41 -1.89 -4.59 20.76
N ILE A 42 -1.35 -3.81 19.83
CA ILE A 42 0.07 -3.44 19.79
C ILE A 42 0.43 -2.53 20.98
N LEU A 43 -0.36 -1.47 21.21
CA LEU A 43 0.00 -0.39 22.14
C LEU A 43 -0.49 -0.63 23.57
N LYS A 44 -1.69 -1.21 23.73
CA LYS A 44 -2.31 -1.38 25.06
C LYS A 44 -2.14 -2.81 25.56
N ARG A 45 -2.35 -3.81 24.70
CA ARG A 45 -2.21 -5.23 25.08
C ARG A 45 -0.78 -5.75 24.97
N ASN A 46 0.14 -4.95 24.41
CA ASN A 46 1.57 -5.23 24.31
C ASN A 46 1.87 -6.61 23.70
N ILE A 47 1.16 -7.00 22.64
CA ILE A 47 1.33 -8.33 22.01
C ILE A 47 2.75 -8.59 21.49
N PHE A 48 3.53 -7.53 21.23
CA PHE A 48 4.95 -7.60 20.85
C PHE A 48 5.90 -7.08 21.94
N GLY A 49 5.36 -6.75 23.12
CA GLY A 49 6.06 -5.99 24.16
C GLY A 49 5.83 -4.48 24.06
N ARG A 50 6.49 -3.73 24.94
CA ARG A 50 6.23 -2.29 25.10
C ARG A 50 6.79 -1.49 23.92
N VAL A 51 5.90 -0.84 23.18
CA VAL A 51 6.25 0.05 22.06
C VAL A 51 6.87 1.35 22.55
N ALA A 52 7.96 1.78 21.91
CA ALA A 52 8.61 3.08 22.11
C ALA A 52 8.11 4.11 21.10
N ALA A 53 7.94 3.69 19.85
CA ALA A 53 7.45 4.50 18.74
C ALA A 53 6.76 3.61 17.70
N PHE A 54 5.83 4.15 16.92
CA PHE A 54 5.28 3.47 15.77
C PHE A 54 4.89 4.46 14.68
N MET A 55 4.82 3.97 13.46
CA MET A 55 4.21 4.68 12.36
C MET A 55 3.39 3.70 11.53
N TYR A 56 2.34 4.20 10.89
CA TYR A 56 1.65 3.43 9.87
C TYR A 56 1.22 4.31 8.70
N THR A 57 1.05 3.67 7.55
CA THR A 57 0.46 4.26 6.33
C THR A 57 -0.60 3.32 5.79
N ILE A 58 -1.69 3.88 5.27
CA ILE A 58 -2.73 3.14 4.57
C ILE A 58 -2.65 3.51 3.09
N GLU A 59 -2.42 2.49 2.26
CA GLU A 59 -2.36 2.58 0.82
C GLU A 59 -3.50 1.75 0.21
N PHE A 60 -3.98 2.15 -0.96
CA PHE A 60 -5.00 1.38 -1.68
C PHE A 60 -4.32 0.52 -2.73
N GLN A 61 -4.44 -0.79 -2.58
CA GLN A 61 -3.93 -1.76 -3.54
C GLN A 61 -4.85 -1.87 -4.76
N LYS A 62 -4.40 -2.57 -5.80
CA LYS A 62 -5.18 -2.85 -7.02
C LYS A 62 -6.58 -3.35 -6.64
N CYS A 63 -7.61 -2.83 -7.31
CA CYS A 63 -9.04 -2.98 -6.99
C CYS A 63 -9.57 -2.11 -5.84
N GLY A 64 -8.78 -1.16 -5.31
CA GLY A 64 -9.26 -0.15 -4.36
C GLY A 64 -9.42 -0.66 -2.91
N LEU A 65 -8.79 -1.79 -2.58
CA LEU A 65 -8.82 -2.33 -1.22
C LEU A 65 -7.71 -1.70 -0.36
N PRO A 66 -8.02 -1.26 0.87
CA PRO A 66 -7.03 -0.66 1.74
C PRO A 66 -6.03 -1.68 2.28
N HIS A 67 -4.79 -1.23 2.45
CA HIS A 67 -3.67 -1.99 2.95
C HIS A 67 -2.84 -1.10 3.88
N ALA A 68 -2.59 -1.57 5.09
CA ALA A 68 -1.85 -0.83 6.11
C ALA A 68 -0.45 -1.39 6.28
N HIS A 69 0.57 -0.54 6.11
CA HIS A 69 1.94 -0.81 6.51
C HIS A 69 2.17 -0.27 7.91
N PHE A 70 2.71 -1.09 8.81
CA PHE A 70 3.06 -0.69 10.18
C PHE A 70 4.57 -0.85 10.37
N LEU A 71 5.21 0.17 10.91
CA LEU A 71 6.54 0.08 11.50
C LEU A 71 6.42 0.28 13.00
N ILE A 72 6.88 -0.71 13.76
CA ILE A 72 6.78 -0.74 15.21
C ILE A 72 8.19 -0.75 15.79
N ILE A 73 8.50 0.23 16.64
CA ILE A 73 9.78 0.36 17.32
C ILE A 73 9.57 -0.01 18.78
N LEU A 74 10.11 -1.16 19.20
CA LEU A 74 10.00 -1.66 20.56
C LEU A 74 11.03 -1.00 21.48
N ASN A 75 10.67 -0.84 22.76
CA ASN A 75 11.65 -0.47 23.80
C ASN A 75 12.79 -1.47 23.86
N ASN A 76 13.99 -1.02 24.23
CA ASN A 76 15.21 -1.85 24.24
C ASN A 76 15.06 -3.18 24.98
N LYS A 77 14.29 -3.21 26.09
CA LYS A 77 14.03 -4.41 26.88
C LYS A 77 13.16 -5.47 26.18
N TYR A 78 12.42 -5.07 25.15
CA TYR A 78 11.47 -5.92 24.41
C TYR A 78 11.91 -6.17 22.98
N LYS A 79 13.11 -5.72 22.58
CA LYS A 79 13.63 -5.97 21.24
C LYS A 79 13.81 -7.48 21.01
N LEU A 80 13.38 -7.93 19.85
CA LEU A 80 13.54 -9.32 19.40
C LEU A 80 14.97 -9.50 18.91
N LEU A 81 15.89 -9.84 19.81
CA LEU A 81 17.33 -9.93 19.51
C LEU A 81 17.81 -11.36 19.25
N THR A 82 16.97 -12.37 19.50
CA THR A 82 17.34 -13.78 19.32
C THR A 82 16.38 -14.48 18.35
N PRO A 83 16.85 -15.51 17.62
CA PRO A 83 16.00 -16.38 16.79
C PRO A 83 14.74 -16.86 17.48
N GLU A 84 14.86 -17.32 18.72
CA GLU A 84 13.75 -17.87 19.51
C GLU A 84 12.71 -16.79 19.84
N ALA A 85 13.13 -15.53 19.94
CA ALA A 85 12.21 -14.41 20.12
C ALA A 85 11.41 -14.12 18.84
N TYR A 86 12.02 -14.30 17.66
CA TYR A 86 11.30 -14.20 16.39
C TYR A 86 10.30 -15.34 16.23
N ASP A 87 10.70 -16.58 16.54
CA ASP A 87 9.87 -17.78 16.37
C ASP A 87 8.60 -17.77 17.25
N LYS A 88 8.62 -17.02 18.36
CA LYS A 88 7.42 -16.79 19.19
C LYS A 88 6.36 -15.94 18.50
N ILE A 89 6.73 -15.16 17.49
CA ILE A 89 5.89 -14.11 16.91
C ILE A 89 5.64 -14.37 15.42
N ILE A 90 6.62 -14.91 14.70
CA ILE A 90 6.55 -15.18 13.27
C ILE A 90 6.76 -16.66 13.03
N CYS A 91 5.91 -17.25 12.19
CA CYS A 91 6.03 -18.61 11.71
C CYS A 91 6.09 -18.61 10.18
N ALA A 92 6.87 -19.53 9.60
CA ALA A 92 6.97 -19.74 8.17
C ALA A 92 6.72 -21.22 7.80
N GLU A 93 5.97 -21.94 8.64
CA GLU A 93 5.63 -23.35 8.46
C GLU A 93 4.11 -23.55 8.40
N LEU A 94 3.69 -24.64 7.77
CA LEU A 94 2.32 -25.14 7.84
C LEU A 94 2.02 -25.56 9.30
N PRO A 95 0.93 -25.05 9.91
CA PRO A 95 0.47 -25.52 11.21
C PRO A 95 0.14 -27.02 11.19
N ASP A 96 0.12 -27.65 12.36
CA ASP A 96 -0.43 -28.99 12.44
C ASP A 96 -1.96 -28.94 12.48
N ARG A 97 -2.60 -29.59 11.50
CA ARG A 97 -4.05 -29.64 11.33
C ARG A 97 -4.74 -30.26 12.55
N ASP A 98 -4.14 -31.28 13.17
CA ASP A 98 -4.73 -31.97 14.30
C ASP A 98 -4.73 -31.10 15.57
N THR A 99 -3.77 -30.17 15.66
CA THR A 99 -3.65 -29.26 16.82
C THR A 99 -4.41 -27.96 16.62
N ASN A 100 -4.47 -27.44 15.39
CA ASN A 100 -5.05 -26.14 15.09
C ASN A 100 -5.55 -26.08 13.63
N ASP A 101 -6.63 -26.81 13.36
CA ASP A 101 -7.29 -26.84 12.04
C ASP A 101 -7.72 -25.45 11.56
N TYR A 102 -8.09 -24.55 12.48
CA TYR A 102 -8.45 -23.17 12.14
C TYR A 102 -7.27 -22.42 11.55
N LEU A 103 -6.14 -22.34 12.25
CA LEU A 103 -4.95 -21.67 11.76
C LEU A 103 -4.42 -22.35 10.49
N TYR A 104 -4.46 -23.68 10.43
CA TYR A 104 -4.10 -24.43 9.21
C TYR A 104 -4.93 -23.98 8.00
N THR A 105 -6.26 -23.89 8.15
CA THR A 105 -7.15 -23.39 7.10
C THR A 105 -6.81 -21.95 6.69
N LEU A 106 -6.46 -21.08 7.64
CA LEU A 106 -6.06 -19.71 7.32
C LEU A 106 -4.74 -19.63 6.57
N VAL A 107 -3.73 -20.38 7.01
CA VAL A 107 -2.40 -20.38 6.40
C VAL A 107 -2.47 -20.93 4.98
N THR A 108 -3.14 -22.07 4.79
CA THR A 108 -3.31 -22.68 3.46
C THR A 108 -4.08 -21.79 2.49
N LYS A 109 -5.05 -21.01 2.98
CA LYS A 109 -5.84 -20.10 2.15
C LYS A 109 -5.13 -18.78 1.84
N HIS A 110 -4.41 -18.21 2.80
CA HIS A 110 -3.96 -16.81 2.73
C HIS A 110 -2.43 -16.63 2.76
N MET A 111 -1.69 -17.58 3.33
CA MET A 111 -0.25 -17.47 3.58
C MET A 111 0.57 -18.43 2.72
N MET A 112 -0.02 -19.02 1.66
CA MET A 112 0.72 -19.76 0.64
C MET A 112 1.11 -18.81 -0.48
N HIS A 113 2.41 -18.76 -0.80
CA HIS A 113 2.84 -18.13 -2.04
C HIS A 113 2.26 -18.92 -3.22
N GLY A 114 1.62 -18.23 -4.15
CA GLY A 114 1.06 -18.87 -5.33
C GLY A 114 2.17 -19.53 -6.17
N PRO A 115 1.88 -20.61 -6.90
CA PRO A 115 2.86 -21.22 -7.78
C PRO A 115 3.47 -20.18 -8.72
N CYS A 116 4.79 -20.22 -8.85
CA CYS A 116 5.59 -19.33 -9.68
C CYS A 116 6.80 -20.09 -10.23
N GLY A 117 7.57 -19.46 -11.12
CA GLY A 117 8.75 -20.08 -11.72
C GLY A 117 8.32 -21.16 -12.69
N ASN A 118 8.95 -22.32 -12.57
CA ASN A 118 8.64 -23.48 -13.41
C ASN A 118 7.20 -23.98 -13.21
N LEU A 119 6.62 -23.80 -12.03
CA LEU A 119 5.24 -24.22 -11.74
C LEU A 119 4.19 -23.29 -12.36
N ASN A 120 4.56 -22.03 -12.63
CA ASN A 120 3.70 -21.06 -13.31
C ASN A 120 4.54 -19.92 -13.92
N PRO A 121 5.01 -20.08 -15.16
CA PRO A 121 5.85 -19.09 -15.83
C PRO A 121 5.15 -17.75 -16.12
N LYS A 122 3.81 -17.74 -16.14
CA LYS A 122 2.99 -16.55 -16.41
C LYS A 122 2.67 -15.74 -15.14
N CYS A 123 3.21 -16.14 -13.99
CA CYS A 123 2.96 -15.47 -12.73
C CYS A 123 3.57 -14.05 -12.74
N PRO A 124 2.85 -13.01 -12.27
CA PRO A 124 3.31 -11.62 -12.32
C PRO A 124 4.55 -11.33 -11.45
N TYR A 125 4.94 -12.28 -10.60
CA TYR A 125 6.10 -12.18 -9.71
C TYR A 125 7.39 -12.70 -10.35
N ILE A 126 7.36 -13.10 -11.63
CA ILE A 126 8.53 -13.61 -12.34
C ILE A 126 9.35 -12.46 -12.92
N GLU A 127 10.63 -12.44 -12.57
CA GLU A 127 11.58 -11.51 -13.16
C GLU A 127 11.98 -11.95 -14.58
N LYS A 128 12.55 -11.04 -15.37
CA LYS A 128 12.97 -11.30 -16.76
C LYS A 128 13.91 -12.49 -16.92
N LYS A 129 14.56 -12.93 -15.84
CA LYS A 129 15.49 -14.08 -15.79
C LYS A 129 14.83 -15.40 -15.36
N GLY A 130 13.50 -15.44 -15.18
CA GLY A 130 12.74 -16.67 -14.93
C GLY A 130 12.64 -17.10 -13.45
N TYR A 131 13.26 -16.37 -12.52
CA TYR A 131 13.11 -16.62 -11.08
C TYR A 131 12.02 -15.74 -10.45
N CYS A 132 11.47 -16.21 -9.33
CA CYS A 132 10.53 -15.43 -8.54
C CYS A 132 11.24 -14.25 -7.88
N LYS A 133 10.67 -13.04 -8.02
CA LYS A 133 11.14 -11.81 -7.35
C LYS A 133 11.32 -11.97 -5.84
N PHE A 134 10.49 -12.82 -5.22
CA PHE A 134 10.53 -13.08 -3.78
C PHE A 134 11.32 -14.34 -3.43
N GLU A 135 11.98 -14.97 -4.42
CA GLU A 135 12.82 -16.17 -4.30
C GLU A 135 12.07 -17.37 -3.71
N TYR A 136 10.82 -17.58 -4.15
CA TYR A 136 10.10 -18.82 -3.88
C TYR A 136 10.42 -19.88 -4.96
N PRO A 137 10.53 -21.17 -4.57
CA PRO A 137 10.47 -21.69 -3.20
C PRO A 137 11.68 -21.27 -2.35
N LYS A 138 11.46 -20.99 -1.06
CA LYS A 138 12.53 -20.65 -0.10
C LYS A 138 13.27 -21.92 0.34
N GLU A 139 14.58 -21.80 0.60
CA GLU A 139 15.37 -22.88 1.17
C GLU A 139 14.83 -23.30 2.54
N PHE A 140 14.96 -24.59 2.86
CA PHE A 140 14.64 -25.10 4.19
C PHE A 140 15.69 -24.69 5.21
N ALA A 141 15.25 -24.43 6.44
CA ALA A 141 16.09 -24.06 7.55
C ALA A 141 15.56 -24.71 8.84
N ASP A 142 16.39 -25.51 9.52
CA ASP A 142 15.96 -26.20 10.75
C ASP A 142 15.74 -25.27 11.93
N HIS A 143 16.37 -24.09 11.92
CA HIS A 143 16.27 -23.06 12.95
C HIS A 143 16.32 -21.67 12.32
N THR A 144 15.72 -20.69 12.98
CA THR A 144 15.84 -19.29 12.55
C THR A 144 17.28 -18.81 12.72
N SER A 145 17.78 -18.09 11.72
CA SER A 145 19.13 -17.53 11.73
C SER A 145 19.17 -16.13 11.12
N LYS A 146 20.29 -15.41 11.28
CA LYS A 146 20.45 -14.09 10.70
C LYS A 146 20.99 -14.22 9.27
N GLY A 147 20.27 -13.68 8.29
CA GLY A 147 20.70 -13.63 6.90
C GLY A 147 21.80 -12.59 6.66
N LYS A 148 22.42 -12.67 5.47
CA LYS A 148 23.53 -11.80 5.06
C LYS A 148 23.16 -10.31 5.04
N ASP A 149 21.90 -10.01 4.73
CA ASP A 149 21.40 -8.63 4.60
C ASP A 149 20.76 -8.09 5.89
N GLY A 150 20.95 -8.79 7.01
CA GLY A 150 20.38 -8.41 8.31
C GLY A 150 18.92 -8.83 8.53
N TYR A 151 18.24 -9.35 7.50
CA TYR A 151 16.92 -9.97 7.62
C TYR A 151 17.01 -11.40 8.19
N PRO A 152 16.03 -11.85 8.99
CA PRO A 152 16.01 -13.21 9.50
C PRO A 152 15.70 -14.21 8.39
N ILE A 153 16.43 -15.32 8.39
CA ILE A 153 16.06 -16.56 7.70
C ILE A 153 15.22 -17.33 8.70
N TYR A 154 13.90 -17.31 8.51
CA TYR A 154 12.98 -17.99 9.44
C TYR A 154 13.11 -19.50 9.35
N GLN A 155 12.90 -20.17 10.49
CA GLN A 155 12.74 -21.61 10.58
C GLN A 155 11.67 -22.08 9.60
N ARG A 156 12.07 -23.07 8.81
CA ARG A 156 11.28 -23.65 7.73
C ARG A 156 11.75 -25.08 7.52
N ARG A 157 11.31 -26.00 8.37
CA ARG A 157 11.73 -27.41 8.32
C ARG A 157 11.06 -28.13 7.16
N ASN A 158 11.80 -29.07 6.59
CA ASN A 158 11.21 -30.04 5.67
C ASN A 158 10.50 -31.13 6.48
N THR A 159 9.19 -30.99 6.62
CA THR A 159 8.35 -31.96 7.36
C THR A 159 7.74 -33.03 6.44
N GLY A 160 7.94 -32.93 5.13
CA GLY A 160 7.25 -33.75 4.12
C GLY A 160 5.75 -33.44 3.94
N LYS A 161 5.18 -32.53 4.73
CA LYS A 161 3.77 -32.11 4.58
C LYS A 161 3.59 -31.20 3.36
N VAL A 162 2.56 -31.45 2.57
CA VAL A 162 2.21 -30.68 1.37
C VAL A 162 0.74 -30.30 1.35
N VAL A 163 0.42 -29.17 0.71
CA VAL A 163 -0.95 -28.69 0.53
C VAL A 163 -1.20 -28.33 -0.94
N THR A 164 -2.41 -28.60 -1.42
CA THR A 164 -2.79 -28.27 -2.79
C THR A 164 -3.19 -26.80 -2.89
N THR A 165 -2.38 -26.00 -3.56
CA THR A 165 -2.66 -24.58 -3.83
C THR A 165 -2.67 -24.35 -5.35
N ARG A 166 -3.81 -23.90 -5.89
CA ARG A 166 -3.99 -23.64 -7.33
C ARG A 166 -3.56 -24.82 -8.23
N GLY A 167 -3.87 -26.04 -7.80
CA GLY A 167 -3.57 -27.28 -8.54
C GLY A 167 -2.13 -27.79 -8.39
N GLN A 168 -1.29 -27.17 -7.55
CA GLN A 168 0.09 -27.59 -7.30
C GLN A 168 0.27 -28.02 -5.83
N LEU A 169 1.11 -29.03 -5.61
CA LEU A 169 1.49 -29.48 -4.27
C LEU A 169 2.64 -28.61 -3.75
N LEU A 170 2.36 -27.83 -2.70
CA LEU A 170 3.30 -26.90 -2.11
C LEU A 170 3.58 -27.29 -0.66
N ASP A 171 4.85 -27.31 -0.27
CA ASP A 171 5.30 -27.60 1.10
C ASP A 171 5.65 -26.30 1.87
N ASN A 172 6.33 -26.46 3.00
CA ASN A 172 6.83 -25.36 3.81
C ASN A 172 7.69 -24.36 3.02
N SER A 173 8.39 -24.73 1.93
CA SER A 173 9.17 -23.80 1.10
C SER A 173 8.35 -22.66 0.48
N TRP A 174 7.02 -22.82 0.41
CA TRP A 174 6.09 -21.86 -0.19
C TRP A 174 5.31 -21.02 0.82
N VAL A 175 5.49 -21.26 2.12
CA VAL A 175 4.75 -20.52 3.15
C VAL A 175 5.31 -19.10 3.29
N VAL A 176 4.46 -18.10 3.11
CA VAL A 176 4.77 -16.70 3.41
C VAL A 176 4.81 -16.52 4.93
N PRO A 177 5.87 -15.92 5.51
CA PRO A 177 5.93 -15.71 6.95
C PRO A 177 4.72 -14.95 7.48
N TYR A 178 4.13 -15.43 8.57
CA TYR A 178 2.90 -14.90 9.15
C TYR A 178 3.00 -14.85 10.68
N ASN A 179 2.16 -14.01 11.29
CA ASN A 179 1.97 -13.99 12.74
C ASN A 179 0.71 -14.82 13.08
N PRO A 180 0.81 -15.96 13.79
CA PRO A 180 -0.34 -16.82 14.08
C PRO A 180 -1.48 -16.13 14.83
N TYR A 181 -1.17 -15.26 15.80
CA TYR A 181 -2.15 -14.54 16.61
C TYR A 181 -2.93 -13.53 15.75
N LEU A 182 -2.22 -12.65 15.03
CA LEU A 182 -2.85 -11.63 14.20
C LEU A 182 -3.66 -12.25 13.05
N LEU A 183 -3.12 -13.30 12.41
CA LEU A 183 -3.82 -13.99 11.34
C LEU A 183 -5.14 -14.58 11.84
N SER A 184 -5.10 -15.27 12.98
CA SER A 184 -6.30 -15.87 13.58
C SER A 184 -7.31 -14.80 14.00
N LYS A 185 -6.86 -13.77 14.70
CA LYS A 185 -7.76 -12.73 15.23
C LYS A 185 -8.47 -11.95 14.12
N PHE A 186 -7.72 -11.41 13.17
CA PHE A 186 -8.29 -10.52 12.16
C PHE A 186 -9.08 -11.26 11.09
N ASN A 187 -9.02 -12.59 11.04
CA ASN A 187 -9.92 -13.39 10.21
C ASN A 187 -11.11 -14.00 10.97
N TYR A 188 -11.11 -13.95 12.31
CA TYR A 188 -12.15 -14.57 13.16
C TYR A 188 -13.11 -13.58 13.81
N HIS A 189 -12.74 -12.31 14.02
CA HIS A 189 -13.48 -11.49 15.00
C HIS A 189 -14.53 -10.55 14.39
N ASN A 190 -15.79 -10.61 14.86
CA ASN A 190 -16.88 -9.67 14.56
C ASN A 190 -17.00 -8.61 15.68
N GLU A 191 -16.09 -7.63 15.69
CA GLU A 191 -16.05 -6.56 16.72
C GLU A 191 -16.83 -5.30 16.29
N ILE A 192 -17.36 -5.27 15.06
CA ILE A 192 -17.79 -4.03 14.37
C ILE A 192 -19.29 -3.74 14.54
N LYS A 193 -20.05 -4.60 15.23
CA LYS A 193 -21.48 -4.32 15.53
C LYS A 193 -21.71 -3.05 16.34
N GLN A 194 -20.70 -2.50 17.02
CA GLN A 194 -20.83 -1.24 17.78
C GLN A 194 -20.67 0.05 16.95
N TYR A 195 -20.16 0.00 15.72
CA TYR A 195 -19.79 1.21 14.95
C TYR A 195 -20.77 1.61 13.85
N GLN A 196 -21.88 0.88 13.69
CA GLN A 196 -22.73 0.93 12.50
C GLN A 196 -23.90 1.93 12.53
N SER A 197 -24.00 2.81 13.53
CA SER A 197 -25.04 3.84 13.54
C SER A 197 -24.64 5.11 12.75
N ALA A 198 -24.62 5.06 11.41
CA ALA A 198 -24.70 6.27 10.57
C ALA A 198 -25.03 5.94 9.10
N ARG A 199 -26.00 6.71 8.54
CA ARG A 199 -26.64 6.55 7.23
C ARG A 199 -25.86 7.20 6.08
N TRP A 200 -26.19 6.72 4.87
CA TRP A 200 -25.64 6.93 3.52
C TRP A 200 -25.68 8.37 2.97
N VAL A 201 -24.70 8.78 2.11
CA VAL A 201 -24.79 9.47 0.78
C VAL A 201 -23.35 9.67 0.17
N SER A 202 -23.21 9.49 -1.17
CA SER A 202 -22.18 10.04 -2.10
C SER A 202 -21.01 9.14 -2.58
N PRO A 203 -20.37 9.43 -3.75
CA PRO A 203 -19.40 8.55 -4.41
C PRO A 203 -18.11 8.33 -3.59
N PRO A 204 -17.40 7.21 -3.82
CA PRO A 204 -16.31 6.70 -2.96
C PRO A 204 -15.26 7.74 -2.54
N GLU A 205 -14.83 8.55 -3.50
CA GLU A 205 -13.79 9.56 -3.29
C GLU A 205 -14.32 10.80 -2.53
N ALA A 206 -15.58 11.17 -2.74
CA ALA A 206 -16.24 12.23 -2.00
C ALA A 206 -16.53 11.81 -0.55
N THR A 207 -16.95 10.56 -0.33
CA THR A 207 -17.19 9.98 1.00
C THR A 207 -15.88 9.86 1.80
N TRP A 208 -14.77 9.48 1.18
CA TRP A 208 -13.45 9.49 1.81
C TRP A 208 -12.99 10.91 2.19
N ARG A 209 -13.18 11.89 1.30
CA ARG A 209 -12.85 13.30 1.58
C ARG A 209 -13.77 13.89 2.67
N LEU A 210 -15.04 13.49 2.75
CA LEU A 210 -16.02 13.98 3.72
C LEU A 210 -15.87 13.34 5.11
N PHE A 211 -15.49 12.07 5.21
CA PHE A 211 -15.29 11.35 6.49
C PHE A 211 -13.81 11.11 6.83
N GLY A 212 -12.90 11.86 6.20
CA GLY A 212 -11.46 11.68 6.16
C GLY A 212 -10.83 11.23 7.47
N VAL A 213 -10.23 10.04 7.43
CA VAL A 213 -9.55 9.42 8.57
C VAL A 213 -8.04 9.59 8.39
N PRO A 214 -7.24 9.64 9.47
CA PRO A 214 -5.79 9.74 9.35
C PRO A 214 -5.24 8.57 8.53
N ILE A 215 -4.75 8.87 7.32
CA ILE A 215 -4.17 7.90 6.38
C ILE A 215 -2.76 7.48 6.79
N SER A 216 -2.14 8.30 7.62
CA SER A 216 -0.87 8.04 8.27
C SER A 216 -0.88 8.63 9.68
N GLU A 217 -0.13 8.01 10.58
CA GLU A 217 0.09 8.47 11.94
C GLU A 217 1.53 8.13 12.34
N ILE A 218 2.19 9.02 13.07
CA ILE A 218 3.57 8.85 13.54
C ILE A 218 3.64 9.26 15.01
N ILE A 219 4.16 8.37 15.86
CA ILE A 219 4.35 8.61 17.29
C ILE A 219 5.78 8.19 17.71
N PRO A 220 6.54 9.07 18.42
CA PRO A 220 6.20 10.45 18.74
C PRO A 220 6.19 11.34 17.50
N THR A 221 5.38 12.41 17.52
CA THR A 221 5.23 13.40 16.44
C THR A 221 6.49 14.26 16.19
N VAL A 222 7.65 13.88 16.75
CA VAL A 222 8.87 14.67 16.79
C VAL A 222 9.97 14.00 15.96
N TYR A 223 10.45 14.69 14.93
CA TYR A 223 11.60 14.27 14.13
C TYR A 223 12.90 14.73 14.79
N HIS A 224 13.83 13.80 15.04
CA HIS A 224 15.21 14.15 15.33
C HIS A 224 15.95 14.45 14.03
N LEU A 225 16.13 15.73 13.73
CA LEU A 225 17.04 16.16 12.66
C LEU A 225 18.47 15.75 13.04
N GLN A 226 19.17 15.07 12.13
CA GLN A 226 20.62 14.86 12.27
C GLN A 226 21.32 16.20 12.04
N ILE A 227 21.46 16.96 13.12
CA ILE A 227 22.13 18.27 13.13
C ILE A 227 23.61 18.01 13.39
N ALA A 228 24.47 18.42 12.47
CA ALA A 228 25.91 18.41 12.71
C ALA A 228 26.25 19.27 13.94
N PRO A 229 27.17 18.84 14.82
CA PRO A 229 27.60 19.68 15.93
C PRO A 229 28.20 20.96 15.34
N ASN A 230 27.73 22.12 15.81
CA ASN A 230 28.12 23.50 15.40
C ASN A 230 27.22 24.22 14.39
N LEU A 231 26.02 23.72 14.09
CA LEU A 231 25.06 24.49 13.28
C LEU A 231 24.41 25.62 14.09
N ASN A 232 24.38 26.82 13.51
CA ASN A 232 23.72 27.97 14.13
C ASN A 232 22.19 27.90 13.98
N LYS A 233 21.45 28.67 14.80
CA LYS A 233 19.97 28.68 14.80
C LYS A 233 19.36 28.94 13.41
N LYS A 234 20.02 29.75 12.58
CA LYS A 234 19.56 30.09 11.22
C LYS A 234 19.70 28.89 10.28
N GLN A 235 20.81 28.15 10.37
CA GLN A 235 21.03 26.94 9.59
C GLN A 235 20.08 25.81 9.98
N ILE A 236 19.85 25.61 11.29
CA ILE A 236 18.89 24.60 11.78
C ILE A 236 17.48 24.94 11.28
N ARG A 237 17.07 26.21 11.39
CA ARG A 237 15.80 26.70 10.85
C ARG A 237 15.69 26.42 9.35
N HIS A 238 16.70 26.77 8.57
CA HIS A 238 16.69 26.55 7.13
C HIS A 238 16.59 25.05 6.74
N MET A 239 17.33 24.17 7.42
CA MET A 239 17.25 22.71 7.18
C MET A 239 15.88 22.13 7.57
N THR A 240 15.30 22.61 8.66
CA THR A 240 13.95 22.21 9.10
C THR A 240 12.92 22.61 8.06
N LEU A 241 12.98 23.86 7.59
CA LEU A 241 12.05 24.37 6.61
C LEU A 241 12.21 23.71 5.22
N ASN A 242 13.43 23.33 4.81
CA ASN A 242 13.65 22.51 3.61
C ASN A 242 12.97 21.13 3.73
N ASN A 243 13.09 20.46 4.87
CA ASN A 243 12.42 19.16 5.08
C ASN A 243 10.88 19.30 5.04
N ILE A 244 10.35 20.36 5.67
CA ILE A 244 8.92 20.65 5.61
C ILE A 244 8.50 20.91 4.16
N ASN A 245 9.29 21.68 3.40
CA ASN A 245 9.00 21.95 2.00
C ASN A 245 9.01 20.68 1.14
N ASP A 246 9.99 19.79 1.31
CA ASP A 246 10.06 18.52 0.57
C ASP A 246 8.84 17.62 0.83
N ILE A 247 8.37 17.56 2.09
CA ILE A 247 7.16 16.83 2.45
C ILE A 247 5.94 17.47 1.79
N LEU A 248 5.79 18.80 1.87
CA LEU A 248 4.69 19.53 1.22
C LEU A 248 4.69 19.32 -0.30
N HIS A 249 5.87 19.35 -0.94
CA HIS A 249 6.00 19.12 -2.39
C HIS A 249 5.57 17.73 -2.80
N SER A 250 5.86 16.71 -1.99
CA SER A 250 5.37 15.34 -2.23
C SER A 250 3.84 15.23 -2.17
N MET A 251 3.18 16.19 -1.51
CA MET A 251 1.72 16.31 -1.43
C MET A 251 1.16 17.36 -2.40
N GLY A 252 1.99 17.88 -3.30
CA GLY A 252 1.59 18.82 -4.35
C GLY A 252 1.51 20.29 -3.94
N HIS A 253 2.09 20.67 -2.80
CA HIS A 253 2.07 22.04 -2.26
C HIS A 253 3.47 22.59 -2.01
N ASP A 254 3.68 23.89 -2.19
CA ASP A 254 4.92 24.57 -1.83
C ASP A 254 4.78 25.32 -0.49
N ILE A 255 5.81 25.30 0.37
CA ILE A 255 5.78 25.98 1.67
C ILE A 255 5.52 27.48 1.55
N SER A 256 5.89 28.09 0.42
CA SER A 256 5.66 29.51 0.13
C SER A 256 4.18 29.85 -0.08
N GLU A 257 3.33 28.87 -0.41
CA GLU A 257 1.88 29.06 -0.54
C GLU A 257 1.22 29.44 0.79
N PHE A 258 1.77 28.97 1.90
CA PHE A 258 1.17 29.16 3.22
C PHE A 258 1.61 30.47 3.91
N ILE A 259 2.56 31.20 3.32
CA ILE A 259 3.08 32.49 3.83
C ILE A 259 3.51 32.40 5.32
N LEU A 260 3.92 31.21 5.76
CA LEU A 260 4.30 30.97 7.16
C LEU A 260 5.72 31.45 7.47
N VAL A 261 6.52 31.69 6.43
CA VAL A 261 7.94 32.02 6.54
C VAL A 261 8.35 32.98 5.42
N PRO A 262 9.11 34.06 5.72
CA PRO A 262 9.56 35.02 4.71
C PRO A 262 10.72 34.51 3.83
N GLU A 263 11.29 33.34 4.15
CA GLU A 263 12.46 32.76 3.47
C GLU A 263 11.99 31.92 2.27
N ARG A 264 12.55 32.14 1.06
CA ARG A 264 12.28 31.27 -0.10
C ARG A 264 13.10 29.99 0.01
N ILE A 265 12.43 28.85 -0.21
CA ILE A 265 12.95 27.51 0.00
C ILE A 265 12.65 26.69 -1.25
N SER A 266 13.60 25.90 -1.72
CA SER A 266 13.47 25.14 -2.96
C SER A 266 13.44 23.64 -2.67
N ALA A 267 12.49 22.92 -3.24
CA ALA A 267 12.40 21.46 -3.12
C ALA A 267 13.64 20.74 -3.65
N SER A 268 13.97 19.62 -3.02
CA SER A 268 14.98 18.68 -3.52
C SER A 268 14.53 18.02 -4.84
N SER A 269 15.48 17.49 -5.62
CA SER A 269 15.19 16.82 -6.90
C SER A 269 14.28 15.61 -6.72
N ALA A 270 14.46 14.85 -5.63
CA ALA A 270 13.64 13.69 -5.31
C ALA A 270 12.17 14.06 -5.01
N ALA A 271 11.94 15.20 -4.36
CA ALA A 271 10.59 15.69 -4.08
C ALA A 271 9.85 16.14 -5.36
N LYS A 272 10.59 16.68 -6.35
CA LYS A 272 10.03 17.09 -7.65
C LYS A 272 9.57 15.90 -8.51
N GLU A 273 10.34 14.80 -8.51
CA GLU A 273 9.97 13.58 -9.26
C GLU A 273 8.67 12.94 -8.74
N ALA A 274 8.42 13.01 -7.42
CA ALA A 274 7.18 12.51 -6.83
C ALA A 274 5.93 13.34 -7.22
N GLN A 275 6.11 14.63 -7.54
CA GLN A 275 5.05 15.56 -7.89
C GLN A 275 4.47 15.31 -9.30
N ASP A 276 5.30 14.89 -10.27
CA ASP A 276 4.86 14.63 -11.66
C ASP A 276 3.79 13.52 -11.74
N SER A 277 3.89 12.51 -10.87
CA SER A 277 2.91 11.42 -10.77
C SER A 277 1.55 11.87 -10.21
N TYR A 278 1.54 12.93 -9.39
CA TYR A 278 0.32 13.52 -8.82
C TYR A 278 -0.36 14.48 -9.81
N PHE A 279 0.42 15.20 -10.62
CA PHE A 279 -0.07 16.16 -11.60
C PHE A 279 -0.90 15.52 -12.73
N GLU A 280 -0.56 14.31 -13.17
CA GLU A 280 -1.32 13.58 -14.21
C GLU A 280 -2.77 13.23 -13.78
N ARG A 281 -3.06 13.18 -12.47
CA ARG A 281 -4.41 12.87 -11.95
C ARG A 281 -5.33 14.08 -11.80
N ASN A 282 -4.80 15.31 -11.85
CA ASN A 282 -5.53 16.55 -11.52
C ASN A 282 -5.41 17.61 -12.63
N ILE A 283 -5.67 17.23 -13.89
CA ILE A 283 -5.57 18.15 -15.02
C ILE A 283 -6.76 19.14 -15.03
N ILE A 284 -6.49 20.43 -14.82
CA ILE A 284 -7.47 21.53 -14.93
C ILE A 284 -7.37 22.16 -16.32
N LEU A 285 -8.49 22.24 -17.04
CA LEU A 285 -8.59 22.85 -18.39
C LEU A 285 -8.76 24.36 -18.29
N ARG A 286 -7.85 25.13 -18.89
CA ARG A 286 -7.86 26.60 -18.94
C ARG A 286 -8.24 27.10 -20.34
N GLU A 287 -8.73 28.33 -20.52
CA GLU A 287 -9.11 28.84 -21.85
C GLU A 287 -7.93 28.88 -22.85
N GLU A 288 -6.72 29.12 -22.34
CA GLU A 288 -5.47 29.00 -23.10
C GLU A 288 -5.21 27.58 -23.64
N ASP A 289 -5.85 26.56 -23.07
CA ASP A 289 -5.73 25.16 -23.50
C ASP A 289 -6.52 24.89 -24.81
N LEU A 290 -7.47 25.76 -25.19
CA LEU A 290 -8.24 25.64 -26.44
C LEU A 290 -7.35 25.77 -27.70
N LEU A 291 -6.19 26.40 -27.58
CA LEU A 291 -5.23 26.61 -28.67
C LEU A 291 -4.18 25.49 -28.77
N LEU A 292 -4.23 24.47 -27.91
CA LEU A 292 -3.23 23.40 -27.86
C LEU A 292 -3.30 22.44 -29.05
N GLU A 293 -4.49 22.25 -29.63
CA GLU A 293 -4.67 21.39 -30.81
C GLU A 293 -3.77 21.80 -31.98
N ALA A 294 -3.67 23.11 -32.23
CA ALA A 294 -2.84 23.67 -33.29
C ALA A 294 -1.34 23.38 -33.09
N LYS A 295 -0.93 23.09 -31.85
CA LYS A 295 0.47 22.88 -31.44
C LYS A 295 0.85 21.41 -31.28
N LEU A 296 -0.07 20.47 -31.51
CA LEU A 296 0.24 19.04 -31.48
C LEU A 296 1.26 18.67 -32.57
N ASN A 297 2.25 17.85 -32.21
CA ASN A 297 3.15 17.25 -33.21
C ASN A 297 2.43 16.13 -33.99
N ASN A 298 3.06 15.60 -35.05
CA ASN A 298 2.41 14.65 -35.95
C ASN A 298 1.94 13.36 -35.24
N GLU A 299 2.74 12.81 -34.33
CA GLU A 299 2.42 11.57 -33.59
C GLU A 299 1.30 11.80 -32.56
N GLN A 300 1.35 12.93 -31.85
CA GLN A 300 0.30 13.33 -30.92
C GLN A 300 -1.01 13.63 -31.64
N ARG A 301 -0.96 14.24 -32.83
CA ARG A 301 -2.12 14.57 -33.65
C ARG A 301 -2.79 13.32 -34.23
N GLU A 302 -2.01 12.31 -34.60
CA GLU A 302 -2.55 11.03 -35.03
C GLU A 302 -3.32 10.34 -33.89
N ALA A 303 -2.72 10.25 -32.70
CA ALA A 303 -3.39 9.71 -31.51
C ALA A 303 -4.65 10.52 -31.13
N TYR A 304 -4.57 11.84 -31.19
CA TYR A 304 -5.69 12.76 -30.94
C TYR A 304 -6.88 12.49 -31.87
N ASN A 305 -6.64 12.41 -33.18
CA ASN A 305 -7.68 12.18 -34.18
C ASN A 305 -8.35 10.81 -34.02
N ILE A 306 -7.58 9.76 -33.74
CA ILE A 306 -8.11 8.41 -33.51
C ILE A 306 -9.07 8.38 -32.30
N ILE A 307 -8.71 9.08 -31.24
CA ILE A 307 -9.51 9.15 -30.01
C ILE A 307 -10.80 9.95 -30.27
N LEU A 308 -10.71 11.13 -30.88
CA LEU A 308 -11.87 11.97 -31.17
C LEU A 308 -12.83 11.33 -32.17
N ASP A 309 -12.33 10.73 -33.25
CA ASP A 309 -13.17 10.05 -34.26
C ASP A 309 -14.06 8.98 -33.61
N ARG A 310 -13.52 8.26 -32.62
CA ARG A 310 -14.26 7.21 -31.91
C ARG A 310 -15.30 7.77 -30.95
N ILE A 311 -14.98 8.88 -30.28
CA ILE A 311 -15.90 9.61 -29.39
C ILE A 311 -17.08 10.18 -30.19
N PHE A 312 -16.83 10.90 -31.28
CA PHE A 312 -17.89 11.52 -32.08
C PHE A 312 -18.73 10.50 -32.87
N LYS A 313 -18.18 9.34 -33.21
CA LYS A 313 -18.95 8.20 -33.76
C LYS A 313 -19.71 7.40 -32.70
N ASN A 314 -19.63 7.82 -31.43
CA ASN A 314 -20.26 7.18 -30.27
C ASN A 314 -19.96 5.67 -30.18
N LYS A 315 -18.73 5.28 -30.50
CA LYS A 315 -18.28 3.88 -30.48
C LYS A 315 -17.52 3.61 -29.17
N PRO A 316 -17.83 2.53 -28.44
CA PRO A 316 -17.05 2.16 -27.26
C PRO A 316 -15.60 1.81 -27.62
N GLY A 317 -14.66 2.16 -26.74
CA GLY A 317 -13.24 1.88 -26.89
C GLY A 317 -12.43 2.39 -25.71
N ALA A 318 -11.25 1.79 -25.49
CA ALA A 318 -10.25 2.24 -24.53
C ALA A 318 -8.93 2.51 -25.27
N PHE A 319 -8.22 3.55 -24.86
CA PHE A 319 -6.96 3.96 -25.47
C PHE A 319 -5.88 4.11 -24.39
N PHE A 320 -4.67 3.66 -24.71
CA PHE A 320 -3.49 3.86 -23.89
C PHE A 320 -2.51 4.72 -24.68
N ILE A 321 -2.13 5.87 -24.12
CA ILE A 321 -1.13 6.78 -24.72
C ILE A 321 0.20 6.45 -24.05
N ASP A 322 1.11 5.85 -24.82
CA ASP A 322 2.46 5.53 -24.38
C ASP A 322 3.49 6.42 -25.09
N GLY A 323 4.50 6.84 -24.35
CA GLY A 323 5.56 7.71 -24.86
C GLY A 323 6.66 7.92 -23.81
N PRO A 324 7.94 8.09 -24.21
CA PRO A 324 9.04 8.38 -23.29
C PRO A 324 8.81 9.62 -22.40
N GLY A 325 9.49 9.71 -21.25
CA GLY A 325 9.44 10.92 -20.40
C GLY A 325 9.82 12.17 -21.20
N GLY A 326 9.06 13.27 -21.05
CA GLY A 326 9.33 14.53 -21.75
C GLY A 326 8.73 14.68 -23.16
N THR A 327 8.04 13.65 -23.71
CA THR A 327 7.43 13.73 -25.07
C THR A 327 6.07 14.44 -25.12
N GLY A 328 5.71 15.19 -24.08
CA GLY A 328 4.48 16.00 -24.07
C GLY A 328 3.18 15.22 -23.90
N LYS A 329 3.19 14.03 -23.27
CA LYS A 329 1.96 13.26 -22.97
C LYS A 329 0.90 14.08 -22.23
N THR A 330 1.32 14.85 -21.23
CA THR A 330 0.46 15.79 -20.48
C THR A 330 -0.15 16.86 -21.37
N PHE A 331 0.56 17.27 -22.44
CA PHE A 331 0.05 18.23 -23.42
C PHE A 331 -1.10 17.63 -24.25
N LEU A 332 -0.96 16.37 -24.69
CA LEU A 332 -2.00 15.63 -25.39
C LEU A 332 -3.22 15.36 -24.49
N TYR A 333 -3.01 14.99 -23.22
CA TYR A 333 -4.10 14.80 -22.24
C TYR A 333 -4.89 16.09 -21.96
N ARG A 334 -4.26 17.26 -22.13
CA ARG A 334 -4.93 18.56 -21.98
C ARG A 334 -5.70 18.98 -23.24
N ALA A 335 -5.22 18.61 -24.42
CA ALA A 335 -5.87 18.94 -25.68
C ALA A 335 -7.13 18.10 -25.96
N ILE A 336 -7.16 16.81 -25.59
CA ILE A 336 -8.31 15.94 -25.92
C ILE A 336 -9.64 16.45 -25.31
N PRO A 337 -9.71 16.82 -24.02
CA PRO A 337 -10.94 17.32 -23.43
C PRO A 337 -11.41 18.67 -23.99
N THR A 338 -10.52 19.49 -24.56
CA THR A 338 -10.92 20.79 -25.13
C THR A 338 -11.76 20.66 -26.39
N ALA A 339 -11.59 19.60 -27.18
CA ALA A 339 -12.39 19.36 -28.39
C ALA A 339 -13.71 18.62 -28.14
N ILE A 340 -13.89 18.02 -26.96
CA ILE A 340 -15.12 17.28 -26.60
C ILE A 340 -16.16 18.21 -25.96
N ARG A 341 -15.78 19.47 -25.72
CA ARG A 341 -16.57 20.43 -24.94
C ARG A 341 -17.77 21.01 -25.68
#